data_AF-A0A1G1T9L4-F1
#
_entry.id   AF-A0A1G1T9L4-F1
#
_cell.length_a   1.000
_cell.length_b   1.000
_cell.length_c   1.000
_cell.angle_alpha   90.00
_cell.angle_beta   90.00
_cell.angle_gamma   90.00
#
_symmetry.space_group_name_H-M   'P 1'
#
loop_
_entity.id
_entity.type
_entity.pdbx_description
1 polymer ?
#
loop_
_entity_poly.entity_id
_entity_poly.type
_entity_poly.pdbx_seq_one_letter_code
_entity_poly.pdbx_strand_id
1 'polypeptide(L)'
;MHIAVFSQYHTNPDCPATSRHYTLLAHIAKTHRVTLLTTPAWKGQRLTTEFPWMPAGVEIREADIAYSNKMGPARRALAFAQYAAWPCGRACGWTGRT
;
A
#
# COMPACT_ATOMS: atom_id res chain seq x y z
N MET A 1 19.53 5.42 -5.61
CA MET A 1 19.05 4.01 -5.57
C MET A 1 17.53 4.00 -5.80
N HIS A 2 16.99 2.89 -6.30
CA HIS A 2 15.54 2.67 -6.36
C HIS A 2 15.14 1.70 -5.24
N ILE A 3 14.13 2.06 -4.44
CA ILE A 3 13.63 1.24 -3.33
C ILE A 3 12.17 0.90 -3.58
N ALA A 4 11.89 -0.41 -3.69
CA ALA A 4 10.54 -0.93 -3.67
C ALA A 4 10.13 -1.22 -2.22
N VAL A 5 9.06 -0.57 -1.75
CA VAL A 5 8.51 -0.77 -0.40
C VAL A 5 7.23 -1.56 -0.50
N PHE A 6 7.21 -2.74 0.12
CA PHE A 6 6.02 -3.58 0.26
C PHE A 6 5.35 -3.27 1.59
N SER A 7 4.26 -2.51 1.54
CA SER A 7 3.41 -2.25 2.70
C SER A 7 1.95 -2.34 2.26
N GLN A 8 1.34 -3.51 2.48
CA GLN A 8 -0.01 -3.84 1.98
C GLN A 8 -1.09 -2.85 2.43
N TYR A 9 -0.93 -2.28 3.62
CA TYR A 9 -1.90 -1.43 4.28
C TYR A 9 -1.30 -0.06 4.57
N HIS A 10 -0.97 0.69 3.51
CA HIS A 10 -0.51 2.06 3.65
C HIS A 10 -1.55 2.94 4.36
N THR A 11 -1.07 3.73 5.30
CA THR A 11 -1.84 4.71 6.07
C THR A 11 -1.09 6.04 6.07
N ASN A 12 -1.85 7.14 6.06
CA ASN A 12 -1.31 8.47 6.33
C ASN A 12 -1.79 8.94 7.72
N PRO A 13 -1.34 10.11 8.21
CA PRO A 13 -1.78 10.64 9.51
C PRO A 13 -3.29 10.89 9.64
N ASP A 14 -4.04 10.93 8.54
CA ASP A 14 -5.51 11.06 8.58
C ASP A 14 -6.20 9.71 8.90
N CYS A 15 -5.51 8.57 8.89
CA CYS A 15 -6.08 7.26 9.17
C CYS A 15 -6.05 6.93 10.68
N PRO A 16 -6.97 6.08 11.21
CA PRO A 16 -6.98 5.68 12.62
C PRO A 16 -5.92 4.61 12.97
N ALA A 17 -4.74 4.70 12.35
CA ALA A 17 -3.64 3.75 12.45
C ALA A 17 -2.30 4.49 12.60
N THR A 18 -1.20 3.75 12.82
CA THR A 18 0.11 4.38 12.99
C THR A 18 0.57 5.11 11.72
N SER A 19 1.21 6.26 11.86
CA SER A 19 1.75 7.07 10.75
C SER A 19 3.27 6.92 10.55
N ARG A 20 3.95 6.03 11.30
CA ARG A 20 5.41 5.87 11.25
C ARG A 20 5.94 5.56 9.85
N HIS A 21 5.26 4.69 9.10
CA HIS A 21 5.64 4.36 7.73
C HIS A 21 5.54 5.55 6.79
N TYR A 22 4.54 6.41 6.96
CA TYR A 22 4.41 7.65 6.18
C TYR A 22 5.62 8.57 6.39
N THR A 23 6.00 8.80 7.65
CA THR A 23 7.17 9.63 7.99
C THR A 23 8.48 9.01 7.47
N LEU A 24 8.63 7.69 7.57
CA LEU A 24 9.78 6.98 7.04
C LEU A 24 9.89 7.15 5.51
N LEU A 25 8.80 6.90 4.79
CA LEU A 25 8.71 7.08 3.33
C LEU A 25 9.08 8.51 2.92
N ALA A 26 8.54 9.52 3.62
CA ALA A 26 8.86 10.92 3.40
C ALA A 26 10.36 11.22 3.61
N HIS A 27 11.01 10.57 4.57
CA HIS A 27 12.43 10.74 4.84
C HIS A 27 13.29 10.11 3.74
N ILE A 28 13.05 8.84 3.39
CA ILE A 28 13.88 8.13 2.41
C ILE A 28 13.69 8.68 0.98
N ALA A 29 12.52 9.23 0.65
CA ALA A 29 12.26 9.85 -0.65
C ALA A 29 13.10 11.12 -0.91
N LYS A 30 13.72 11.72 0.14
CA LYS A 30 14.61 12.88 -0.02
C LYS A 30 15.88 12.55 -0.80
N THR A 31 16.32 11.30 -0.76
CA THR A 31 17.60 10.89 -1.35
C THR A 31 17.47 9.71 -2.32
N HIS A 32 16.32 9.03 -2.33
CA HIS A 32 16.10 7.81 -3.10
C HIS A 32 14.80 7.90 -3.88
N ARG A 33 14.73 7.21 -5.03
CA ARG A 33 13.45 7.01 -5.72
C ARG A 33 12.73 5.85 -5.06
N VAL A 34 11.51 6.10 -4.59
CA VAL A 34 10.75 5.15 -3.78
C VAL A 34 9.47 4.80 -4.50
N THR A 35 9.20 3.51 -4.64
CA THR A 35 7.92 3.00 -5.12
C THR A 35 7.26 2.18 -4.02
N LEU A 36 6.11 2.63 -3.56
CA LEU A 36 5.27 1.92 -2.62
C LEU A 36 4.31 0.99 -3.36
N LEU A 37 4.33 -0.30 -3.02
CA LEU A 37 3.36 -1.29 -3.44
C LEU A 37 2.39 -1.53 -2.29
N THR A 38 1.10 -1.21 -2.47
CA THR A 38 0.08 -1.25 -1.41
C THR A 38 -1.29 -1.67 -1.98
N THR A 39 -2.31 -1.77 -1.13
CA THR A 39 -3.73 -1.84 -1.50
C THR A 39 -4.44 -0.52 -1.15
N PRO A 40 -5.62 -0.21 -1.73
CA PRO A 40 -6.38 0.99 -1.40
C PRO A 40 -7.20 0.88 -0.11
N ALA A 41 -7.04 -0.19 0.68
CA ALA A 41 -7.93 -0.58 1.79
C ALA A 41 -8.17 0.52 2.85
N TRP A 42 -7.20 1.41 3.06
CA TRP A 42 -7.27 2.49 4.06
C TRP A 42 -7.57 3.88 3.48
N LYS A 43 -7.59 4.02 2.15
CA LYS A 43 -7.75 5.33 1.50
C LYS A 43 -9.11 5.97 1.80
N GLY A 44 -10.16 5.15 1.86
CA GLY A 44 -11.51 5.57 2.25
C GLY A 44 -11.73 5.64 3.77
N GLN A 45 -10.73 5.31 4.59
CA GLN A 45 -10.80 5.33 6.06
C GLN A 45 -10.13 6.57 6.66
N ARG A 46 -9.84 7.59 5.82
CA ARG A 46 -9.28 8.87 6.27
C ARG A 46 -10.35 9.65 7.03
N LEU A 47 -9.99 10.14 8.20
CA LEU A 47 -10.84 10.96 9.08
C LEU A 47 -10.84 12.43 8.65
N THR A 48 -9.75 12.90 8.05
CA THR A 48 -9.56 14.27 7.54
C THR A 48 -8.83 14.23 6.20
N THR A 49 -8.55 15.40 5.62
CA THR A 49 -7.73 15.53 4.41
C THR A 49 -6.56 16.49 4.57
N GLU A 50 -6.00 16.56 5.79
CA GLU A 50 -4.94 17.51 6.13
C GLU A 50 -3.57 17.08 5.59
N PHE A 51 -3.35 15.78 5.43
CA PHE A 51 -2.11 15.23 4.91
C PHE A 51 -2.31 14.66 3.50
N PRO A 52 -1.37 14.86 2.57
CA PRO A 52 -1.38 14.16 1.28
C PRO A 52 -1.47 12.64 1.48
N TRP A 53 -2.18 11.94 0.60
CA TRP A 53 -2.25 10.47 0.66
C TRP A 53 -0.87 9.83 0.60
N MET A 54 0.00 10.38 -0.26
CA MET A 54 1.40 10.00 -0.41
C MET A 54 2.33 11.15 -0.04
N PRO A 55 3.45 10.88 0.66
CA PRO A 55 4.53 11.85 0.78
C PRO A 55 5.04 12.27 -0.61
N ALA A 56 5.47 13.52 -0.73
CA ALA A 56 6.10 14.01 -1.95
C ALA A 56 7.33 13.14 -2.32
N GLY A 57 7.49 12.83 -3.61
CA GLY A 57 8.60 12.03 -4.11
C GLY A 57 8.42 10.51 -4.03
N VAL A 58 7.29 10.01 -3.50
CA VAL A 58 6.96 8.57 -3.47
C VAL A 58 6.00 8.22 -4.60
N GLU A 59 6.38 7.25 -5.44
CA GLU A 59 5.47 6.65 -6.42
C GLU A 59 4.60 5.57 -5.75
N ILE A 60 3.33 5.46 -6.16
CA ILE A 60 2.41 4.45 -5.62
C ILE A 60 1.97 3.46 -6.70
N ARG A 61 1.88 2.18 -6.32
CA ARG A 61 1.31 1.09 -7.12
C ARG A 61 0.28 0.36 -6.25
N GLU A 62 -0.99 0.55 -6.58
CA GLU A 62 -2.11 -0.02 -5.83
C GLU A 62 -2.57 -1.35 -6.47
N ALA A 63 -2.60 -2.41 -5.67
CA ALA A 63 -3.21 -3.69 -6.00
C ALA A 63 -4.68 -3.67 -5.57
N ASP A 64 -5.58 -4.02 -6.49
CA ASP A 64 -7.01 -4.14 -6.20
C ASP A 64 -7.30 -5.48 -5.52
N ILE A 65 -7.00 -5.53 -4.23
CA ILE A 65 -7.17 -6.71 -3.37
C ILE A 65 -8.06 -6.30 -2.22
N ALA A 66 -9.24 -6.92 -2.15
CA ALA A 66 -10.22 -6.63 -1.13
C ALA A 66 -9.69 -7.03 0.26
N TYR A 67 -9.77 -6.10 1.21
CA TYR A 67 -9.48 -6.34 2.61
C TYR A 67 -10.50 -5.63 3.50
N SER A 68 -11.01 -6.33 4.50
CA SER A 68 -11.88 -5.82 5.55
C SER A 68 -11.50 -6.45 6.88
N ASN A 69 -11.46 -5.65 7.94
CA ASN A 69 -11.16 -6.14 9.29
C ASN A 69 -12.18 -7.17 9.80
N LYS A 70 -13.38 -7.24 9.20
CA LYS A 70 -14.44 -8.23 9.52
C LYS A 70 -14.27 -9.57 8.78
N MET A 71 -13.24 -9.72 7.95
CA MET A 71 -12.97 -10.99 7.25
C MET A 71 -12.52 -12.08 8.23
N GLY A 72 -12.99 -13.30 7.99
CA GLY A 72 -12.48 -14.49 8.69
C GLY A 72 -11.03 -14.81 8.32
N PRO A 73 -10.36 -15.68 9.10
CA PRO A 73 -8.93 -15.96 8.97
C PRO A 73 -8.51 -16.48 7.59
N ALA A 74 -9.30 -17.39 6.99
CA ALA A 74 -9.01 -17.93 5.65
C ALA A 74 -9.01 -16.83 4.58
N ARG A 75 -10.02 -15.95 4.62
CA ARG A 75 -10.14 -14.80 3.71
C ARG A 75 -8.98 -13.81 3.89
N ARG A 76 -8.55 -13.59 5.13
CA ARG A 76 -7.37 -12.75 5.43
C ARG A 76 -6.07 -13.38 4.89
N ALA A 77 -5.88 -14.69 5.07
CA ALA A 77 -4.73 -15.40 4.53
C ALA A 77 -4.67 -15.32 2.99
N LEU A 78 -5.81 -15.48 2.32
CA LEU A 78 -5.91 -15.31 0.88
C LEU A 78 -5.52 -13.90 0.42
N ALA A 79 -5.99 -12.85 1.11
CA ALA A 79 -5.63 -11.47 0.78
C ALA A 79 -4.12 -11.21 0.92
N PHE A 80 -3.47 -11.77 1.94
CA PHE A 80 -2.01 -11.70 2.09
C PHE A 80 -1.28 -12.43 0.95
N ALA A 81 -1.73 -13.63 0.60
CA ALA A 81 -1.14 -14.42 -0.49
C ALA A 81 -1.28 -13.73 -1.86
N GLN A 82 -2.46 -13.18 -2.16
CA GLN A 82 -2.72 -12.40 -3.37
C GLN A 82 -1.80 -11.19 -3.46
N TYR A 83 -1.60 -10.47 -2.35
CA TYR A 83 -0.73 -9.30 -2.32
C TYR A 83 0.74 -9.67 -2.52
N ALA A 84 1.21 -10.74 -1.89
CA ALA A 84 2.58 -11.22 -2.06
C ALA A 84 2.87 -11.67 -3.51
N ALA A 85 1.88 -12.28 -4.18
CA ALA A 85 2.02 -12.77 -5.56
C ALA A 85 1.81 -11.67 -6.64
N TRP A 86 1.07 -10.61 -6.32
CA TRP A 86 0.67 -9.57 -7.28
C TRP A 86 1.81 -8.92 -8.09
N PRO A 87 2.98 -8.57 -7.49
CA PRO A 87 4.10 -8.01 -8.23
C PRO A 87 4.64 -8.98 -9.29
N CYS A 88 4.66 -10.28 -8.98
CA CYS A 88 5.12 -11.34 -9.89
C CYS A 88 4.16 -11.51 -11.07
N GLY A 89 2.85 -11.44 -10.81
CA GLY A 89 1.82 -11.49 -11.86
C GLY A 89 1.98 -10.37 -12.89
N ARG A 90 2.23 -9.14 -12.45
CA ARG A 90 2.50 -8.02 -13.37
C ARG A 90 3.81 -8.18 -14.16
N ALA A 91 4.87 -8.70 -13.54
CA ALA A 91 6.15 -8.92 -14.22
C ALA A 91 6.03 -9.95 -15.37
N CYS A 92 5.08 -10.89 -15.27
CA CYS A 92 4.80 -11.89 -16.30
C CYS A 92 3.65 -11.50 -17.26
N GLY A 93 3.14 -10.26 -17.21
CA GLY A 93 2.01 -9.83 -18.07
C GLY A 93 0.65 -10.41 -17.66
N TRP A 94 0.52 -10.97 -16.46
CA TRP A 94 -0.73 -11.56 -15.96
C TRP A 94 -1.66 -10.44 -15.44
N THR A 95 -2.58 -10.00 -16.29
CA THR A 95 -3.69 -9.12 -15.92
C THR A 95 -4.83 -9.98 -15.38
N GLY A 96 -4.76 -10.40 -14.12
CA GLY A 96 -5.82 -11.13 -13.41
C GLY A 96 -7.10 -10.29 -13.24
N ARG A 97 -7.77 -10.02 -14.35
CA ARG A 97 -9.09 -9.39 -14.44
C ARG A 97 -10.11 -10.52 -14.55
N THR A 98 -10.73 -10.86 -13.43
CA THR A 98 -12.02 -11.56 -13.36
C THR A 98 -12.88 -10.84 -12.35
#